data_AF-A4ET55-F1
#
_entry.id   AF-A4ET55-F1
#
_cell.length_a   1.000
_cell.length_b   1.000
_cell.length_c   1.000
_cell.angle_alpha   90.00
_cell.angle_beta   90.00
_cell.angle_gamma   90.00
#
_symmetry.space_group_name_H-M   'P 1'
#
loop_
_entity.id
_entity.type
_entity.pdbx_description
1 polymer ?
#
loop_
_entity_poly.entity_id
_entity_poly.type
_entity_poly.pdbx_seq_one_letter_code
_entity_poly.pdbx_strand_id
1 'polypeptide(L)'
;MFPIVRLLKDLWRASRMPAIDLTETHVSHHICWPWDLDIWLELNNGRAMTLYDLGRTMLAQRVGLIGALRQNRWGMTAAGTTVRFRQRIRGFERFEMRSRAVAWDDKFIYLEQSMWKKDGTCASHVMLRTALTDANGIVAPERVLEAMDLAGKNTPEMPDWIDAWRAADAQRPWPPMQDGLA
;
A
#
# COMPACT_ATOMS: atom_id res chain seq x y z
N MET A 1 -2.23 16.21 10.47
CA MET A 1 -2.25 16.78 9.11
C MET A 1 -1.62 15.81 8.13
N PHE A 2 -2.24 15.59 6.97
CA PHE A 2 -1.72 14.74 5.89
C PHE A 2 -0.49 15.40 5.24
N PRO A 3 0.58 14.65 4.88
CA PRO A 3 1.84 15.24 4.41
C PRO A 3 1.77 15.63 2.93
N ILE A 4 0.91 16.60 2.57
CA ILE A 4 0.61 17.00 1.19
C ILE A 4 1.87 17.41 0.43
N VAL A 5 2.75 18.22 1.02
CA VAL A 5 4.00 18.66 0.39
C VAL A 5 4.87 17.46 0.03
N ARG A 6 4.95 16.47 0.94
CA ARG A 6 5.72 15.23 0.71
C ARG A 6 5.08 14.39 -0.39
N LEU A 7 3.75 14.24 -0.38
CA LEU A 7 2.99 13.56 -1.42
C LEU A 7 3.27 14.15 -2.79
N LEU A 8 3.09 15.47 -2.96
CA LEU A 8 3.30 16.15 -4.26
C LEU A 8 4.75 15.99 -4.74
N LYS A 9 5.72 16.17 -3.85
CA LYS A 9 7.15 16.01 -4.16
C LYS A 9 7.48 14.57 -4.59
N ASP A 10 6.98 13.58 -3.85
CA ASP A 10 7.25 12.17 -4.15
C ASP A 10 6.50 11.72 -5.42
N LEU A 11 5.28 12.20 -5.67
CA LEU A 11 4.52 11.93 -6.90
C LEU A 11 5.24 12.46 -8.14
N TRP A 12 5.71 13.71 -8.08
CA TRP A 12 6.48 14.31 -9.16
C TRP A 12 7.80 13.59 -9.42
N ARG A 13 8.46 13.07 -8.37
CA ARG A 13 9.64 12.21 -8.54
C ARG A 13 9.27 10.90 -9.21
N ALA A 14 8.23 10.23 -8.72
CA ALA A 14 7.76 8.96 -9.26
C ALA A 14 7.35 9.07 -10.73
N SER A 15 6.72 10.16 -11.14
CA SER A 15 6.34 10.41 -12.54
C SER A 15 7.53 10.67 -13.48
N ARG A 16 8.72 10.94 -12.94
CA ARG A 16 9.97 11.12 -13.71
C ARG A 16 10.85 9.87 -13.71
N MET A 17 10.52 8.86 -12.92
CA MET A 17 11.24 7.59 -12.92
C MET A 17 10.73 6.71 -14.07
N PRO A 18 11.54 5.74 -14.56
CA PRO A 18 11.07 4.74 -15.49
C PRO A 18 9.84 4.01 -14.96
N ALA A 19 8.91 3.70 -15.86
CA ALA A 19 7.80 2.81 -15.56
C ALA A 19 8.32 1.45 -15.09
N ILE A 20 7.53 0.77 -14.26
CA ILE A 20 7.84 -0.57 -13.74
C ILE A 20 6.65 -1.48 -13.98
N ASP A 21 6.91 -2.77 -14.00
CA ASP A 21 5.83 -3.75 -14.08
C ASP A 21 5.00 -3.80 -12.77
N LEU A 22 3.79 -4.35 -12.82
CA LEU A 22 2.83 -4.40 -11.71
C LEU A 22 3.42 -5.01 -10.43
N THR A 23 4.23 -6.06 -10.58
CA THR A 23 4.83 -6.82 -9.46
C THR A 23 6.27 -6.39 -9.16
N GLU A 24 6.83 -5.44 -9.92
CA GLU A 24 8.16 -4.90 -9.65
C GLU A 24 8.16 -4.00 -8.41
N THR A 25 9.32 -3.92 -7.76
CA THR A 25 9.45 -3.17 -6.51
C THR A 25 9.72 -1.70 -6.76
N HIS A 26 8.81 -0.84 -6.30
CA HIS A 26 9.08 0.57 -6.12
C HIS A 26 9.90 0.80 -4.84
N VAL A 27 11.02 1.50 -4.98
CA VAL A 27 11.88 1.90 -3.85
C VAL A 27 11.86 3.42 -3.72
N SER A 28 11.55 3.92 -2.53
CA SER A 28 11.59 5.34 -2.18
C SER A 28 12.42 5.57 -0.92
N HIS A 29 12.98 6.77 -0.81
CA HIS A 29 13.84 7.15 0.31
C HIS A 29 13.25 8.31 1.09
N HIS A 30 13.30 8.17 2.40
CA HIS A 30 12.52 8.98 3.32
C HIS A 30 13.33 9.34 4.56
N ILE A 31 12.91 10.40 5.24
CA ILE A 31 13.41 10.80 6.56
C ILE A 31 12.20 10.92 7.50
N CYS A 32 12.38 10.49 8.74
CA CYS A 32 11.40 10.65 9.80
C CYS A 32 11.51 12.08 10.35
N TRP A 33 10.58 12.95 9.98
CA TRP A 33 10.60 14.34 10.42
C TRP A 33 10.00 14.50 11.83
N PRO A 34 10.24 15.61 12.54
CA PRO A 34 9.68 15.83 13.88
C PRO A 34 8.15 15.68 13.98
N TRP A 35 7.39 16.09 12.96
CA TRP A 35 5.92 15.93 12.90
C TRP A 35 5.45 14.52 12.51
N ASP A 36 6.39 13.62 12.23
CA ASP A 36 6.14 12.20 12.06
C ASP A 36 6.24 11.43 13.40
N LEU A 37 6.75 12.08 14.45
CA LEU A 37 7.02 11.46 15.74
C LEU A 37 5.81 11.48 16.69
N ASP A 38 5.82 10.53 17.62
CA ASP A 38 4.97 10.53 18.81
C ASP A 38 5.70 11.11 20.04
N ILE A 39 5.04 11.00 21.20
CA ILE A 39 5.58 11.48 22.49
C ILE A 39 6.87 10.78 22.92
N TRP A 40 7.16 9.60 22.36
CA TRP A 40 8.35 8.80 22.66
C TRP A 40 9.51 9.10 21.70
N LEU A 41 9.35 10.12 20.84
CA LEU A 41 10.34 10.51 19.81
C LEU A 41 10.59 9.38 18.79
N GLU A 42 9.58 8.54 18.57
CA GLU A 42 9.57 7.44 17.62
C GLU A 42 8.54 7.70 16.53
N LEU A 43 8.70 7.06 15.36
CA LEU A 43 7.73 7.15 14.29
C LEU A 43 6.35 6.73 14.81
N ASN A 44 5.40 7.65 14.78
CA ASN A 44 4.04 7.39 15.21
C ASN A 44 3.41 6.29 14.33
N ASN A 45 2.75 5.31 14.94
CA ASN A 45 2.15 4.19 14.20
C ASN A 45 1.11 4.62 13.16
N GLY A 46 0.27 5.61 13.47
CA GLY A 46 -0.68 6.18 12.52
C GLY A 46 0.03 6.94 11.39
N ARG A 47 1.14 7.60 11.70
CA ARG A 47 1.99 8.21 10.68
C ARG A 47 2.65 7.17 9.79
N ALA A 48 3.07 6.03 10.33
CA ALA A 48 3.64 4.94 9.53
C ALA A 48 2.66 4.50 8.43
N MET A 49 1.37 4.35 8.76
CA MET A 49 0.33 4.04 7.76
C MET A 49 0.18 5.15 6.71
N THR A 50 0.24 6.42 7.12
CA THR A 50 0.22 7.55 6.16
C THR A 50 1.43 7.51 5.23
N LEU A 51 2.60 7.11 5.72
CA LEU A 51 3.80 6.97 4.89
C LEU A 51 3.67 5.79 3.92
N TYR A 52 3.07 4.68 4.35
CA TYR A 52 2.74 3.57 3.46
C TYR A 52 1.76 3.98 2.36
N ASP A 53 0.77 4.83 2.68
CA ASP A 53 -0.13 5.41 1.67
C ASP A 53 0.64 6.21 0.60
N LEU A 54 1.72 6.90 0.98
CA LEU A 54 2.61 7.54 0.00
C LEU A 54 3.27 6.49 -0.89
N GLY A 55 3.86 5.45 -0.31
CA GLY A 55 4.55 4.40 -1.07
C GLY A 55 3.66 3.71 -2.11
N ARG A 56 2.41 3.35 -1.75
CA ARG A 56 1.47 2.73 -2.70
C ARG A 56 1.01 3.71 -3.77
N THR A 57 0.91 5.00 -3.43
CA THR A 57 0.57 6.04 -4.41
C THR A 57 1.69 6.23 -5.42
N MET A 58 2.96 6.18 -4.99
CA MET A 58 4.11 6.24 -5.90
C MET A 58 4.23 4.99 -6.77
N LEU A 59 3.95 3.81 -6.20
CA LEU A 59 3.83 2.58 -6.96
C LEU A 59 2.75 2.71 -8.05
N ALA A 60 1.54 3.14 -7.68
CA ALA A 60 0.43 3.37 -8.61
C ALA A 60 0.79 4.37 -9.74
N GLN A 61 1.60 5.39 -9.44
CA GLN A 61 2.10 6.31 -10.45
C GLN A 61 3.05 5.63 -11.45
N ARG A 62 3.98 4.79 -10.97
CA ARG A 62 5.02 4.18 -11.82
C ARG A 62 4.51 3.00 -12.64
N VAL A 63 3.48 2.30 -12.17
CA VAL A 63 2.83 1.24 -12.95
C VAL A 63 1.76 1.77 -13.92
N GLY A 64 1.53 3.09 -13.95
CA GLY A 64 0.54 3.72 -14.84
C GLY A 64 -0.91 3.71 -14.32
N LEU A 65 -1.17 3.11 -13.15
CA LEU A 65 -2.51 2.99 -12.58
C LEU A 65 -3.19 4.36 -12.35
N ILE A 66 -2.45 5.39 -11.94
CA ILE A 66 -3.03 6.74 -11.73
C ILE A 66 -3.68 7.29 -13.01
N GLY A 67 -3.14 6.97 -14.19
CA GLY A 67 -3.73 7.34 -15.48
C GLY A 67 -5.10 6.69 -15.67
N ALA A 68 -5.18 5.37 -15.50
CA ALA A 68 -6.42 4.61 -15.60
C ALA A 68 -7.48 5.09 -14.59
N LEU A 69 -7.08 5.35 -13.33
CA LEU A 69 -7.97 5.89 -12.30
C LEU A 69 -8.59 7.23 -12.72
N ARG A 70 -7.78 8.15 -13.27
CA ARG A 70 -8.26 9.47 -13.69
C ARG A 70 -9.20 9.39 -14.90
N GLN A 71 -8.84 8.59 -15.91
CA GLN A 71 -9.63 8.46 -17.13
C GLN A 71 -11.00 7.84 -16.85
N ASN A 72 -11.05 6.84 -15.97
CA ASN A 72 -12.27 6.11 -15.63
C ASN A 72 -13.01 6.65 -14.39
N ARG A 73 -12.50 7.72 -13.77
CA ARG A 73 -13.03 8.31 -12.52
C ARG A 73 -13.13 7.29 -11.37
N TRP A 74 -12.12 6.43 -11.26
CA TRP A 74 -12.04 5.43 -10.20
C TRP A 74 -11.33 5.98 -8.96
N GLY A 75 -11.80 5.55 -7.80
CA GLY A 75 -11.15 5.73 -6.52
C GLY A 75 -10.31 4.51 -6.13
N MET A 76 -9.36 4.71 -5.22
CA MET A 76 -8.58 3.64 -4.60
C MET A 76 -8.86 3.63 -3.11
N THR A 77 -9.25 2.48 -2.58
CA THR A 77 -9.61 2.31 -1.16
C THR A 77 -8.89 1.12 -0.54
N ALA A 78 -8.62 1.20 0.75
CA ALA A 78 -8.09 0.10 1.53
C ALA A 78 -9.26 -0.70 2.13
N ALA A 79 -9.33 -1.99 1.80
CA ALA A 79 -10.34 -2.92 2.32
C ALA A 79 -9.84 -3.73 3.53
N GLY A 80 -8.54 -3.75 3.78
CA GLY A 80 -7.94 -4.39 4.94
C GLY A 80 -6.44 -4.16 4.97
N THR A 81 -5.87 -4.05 6.17
CA THR A 81 -4.43 -3.93 6.36
C THR A 81 -4.01 -4.74 7.57
N THR A 82 -2.81 -5.32 7.50
CA THR A 82 -2.15 -5.94 8.65
C THR A 82 -0.69 -5.49 8.66
N VAL A 83 -0.22 -5.06 9.83
CA VAL A 83 1.09 -4.45 9.99
C VAL A 83 1.89 -5.16 11.07
N ARG A 84 3.18 -5.34 10.81
CA ARG A 84 4.17 -5.88 11.72
C ARG A 84 5.21 -4.80 12.00
N PHE A 85 5.25 -4.30 13.22
CA PHE A 85 6.32 -3.43 13.70
C PHE A 85 7.37 -4.28 14.43
N ARG A 86 8.63 -4.20 13.99
CA ARG A 86 9.75 -5.02 14.49
C ARG A 86 10.86 -4.16 15.07
N GLN A 87 11.17 -3.02 14.45
CA GLN A 87 12.14 -2.06 14.96
C GLN A 87 11.60 -0.64 14.87
N ARG A 88 12.07 0.20 15.79
CA ARG A 88 11.67 1.60 15.91
C ARG A 88 12.48 2.44 14.92
N ILE A 89 11.81 3.41 14.29
CA ILE A 89 12.45 4.46 13.49
C ILE A 89 12.44 5.72 14.34
N ARG A 90 13.61 6.31 14.58
CA ARG A 90 13.76 7.49 15.44
C ARG A 90 13.68 8.79 14.64
N GLY A 91 13.52 9.91 15.35
CA GLY A 91 13.61 11.25 14.76
C GLY A 91 14.86 11.46 13.90
N PHE A 92 14.66 12.07 12.73
CA PHE A 92 15.67 12.37 11.71
C PHE A 92 16.34 11.15 11.08
N GLU A 93 15.90 9.94 11.44
CA GLU A 93 16.40 8.73 10.84
C GLU A 93 15.92 8.62 9.38
N ARG A 94 16.84 8.22 8.50
CA ARG A 94 16.49 7.95 7.10
C ARG A 94 16.21 6.46 6.93
N PHE A 95 15.19 6.17 6.17
CA PHE A 95 14.77 4.82 5.86
C PHE A 95 14.40 4.70 4.39
N GLU A 96 14.57 3.49 3.88
CA GLU A 96 14.13 3.07 2.56
C GLU A 96 12.74 2.44 2.70
N MET A 97 11.83 2.77 1.80
CA MET A 97 10.53 2.13 1.70
C MET A 97 10.46 1.33 0.41
N ARG A 98 10.06 0.07 0.50
CA ARG A 98 9.83 -0.82 -0.63
C ARG A 98 8.34 -1.08 -0.74
N SER A 99 7.79 -1.04 -1.95
CA SER A 99 6.38 -1.29 -2.23
C SER A 99 6.22 -2.09 -3.52
N ARG A 100 5.40 -3.14 -3.52
CA ARG A 100 5.05 -3.89 -4.74
C ARG A 100 3.65 -4.49 -4.65
N ALA A 101 3.02 -4.74 -5.79
CA ALA A 101 1.90 -5.67 -5.84
C ALA A 101 2.42 -7.09 -5.77
N VAL A 102 1.72 -7.94 -5.00
CA VAL A 102 2.10 -9.33 -4.80
C VAL A 102 1.21 -10.23 -5.65
N ALA A 103 -0.10 -10.05 -5.56
CA ALA A 103 -1.11 -10.80 -6.29
C ALA A 103 -2.42 -10.01 -6.31
N TRP A 104 -3.40 -10.48 -7.06
CA TRP A 104 -4.76 -9.95 -7.10
C TRP A 104 -5.75 -11.11 -7.30
N ASP A 105 -6.99 -10.93 -6.85
CA ASP A 105 -8.09 -11.88 -7.05
C ASP A 105 -9.21 -11.26 -7.93
N ASP A 106 -10.44 -11.73 -7.77
CA ASP A 106 -11.61 -11.22 -8.50
C ASP A 106 -12.02 -9.79 -8.08
N LYS A 107 -11.60 -9.32 -6.90
CA LYS A 107 -12.07 -8.05 -6.30
C LYS A 107 -10.96 -7.15 -5.79
N PHE A 108 -9.87 -7.72 -5.32
CA PHE A 108 -8.85 -7.04 -4.55
C PHE A 108 -7.46 -7.21 -5.13
N ILE A 109 -6.66 -6.16 -4.95
CA ILE A 109 -5.22 -6.15 -5.22
C ILE A 109 -4.49 -6.19 -3.87
N TYR A 110 -3.58 -7.15 -3.73
CA TYR A 110 -2.77 -7.34 -2.54
C TYR A 110 -1.40 -6.70 -2.74
N LEU A 111 -1.08 -5.75 -1.87
CA LEU A 111 0.18 -5.02 -1.87
C LEU A 111 0.96 -5.38 -0.61
N GLU A 112 2.28 -5.38 -0.72
CA GLU A 112 3.14 -5.36 0.44
C GLU A 112 4.06 -4.15 0.42
N GLN A 113 4.33 -3.62 1.59
CA GLN A 113 5.27 -2.53 1.77
C GLN A 113 6.11 -2.77 3.01
N SER A 114 7.36 -2.31 2.98
CA SER A 114 8.26 -2.41 4.13
C SER A 114 9.14 -1.18 4.27
N MET A 115 9.51 -0.87 5.50
CA MET A 115 10.48 0.17 5.84
C MET A 115 11.78 -0.46 6.33
N TRP A 116 12.89 -0.03 5.76
CA TRP A 116 14.23 -0.55 6.02
C TRP A 116 15.13 0.57 6.51
N LYS A 117 15.83 0.32 7.62
CA LYS A 117 16.84 1.24 8.15
C LYS A 117 18.09 1.19 7.27
N LYS A 118 18.96 2.20 7.40
CA LYS A 118 20.24 2.25 6.65
C LYS A 118 21.15 1.05 6.91
N ASP A 119 21.05 0.46 8.10
CA ASP A 119 21.84 -0.72 8.52
C ASP A 119 21.32 -2.04 7.88
N GLY A 120 20.28 -1.97 7.03
CA GLY A 120 19.67 -3.13 6.40
C GLY A 120 18.62 -3.83 7.27
N THR A 121 18.33 -3.31 8.46
CA THR A 121 17.31 -3.90 9.34
C THR A 121 15.91 -3.53 8.86
N CYS A 122 15.04 -4.52 8.70
CA CYS A 122 13.63 -4.30 8.42
C CYS A 122 12.92 -3.80 9.68
N ALA A 123 12.42 -2.57 9.64
CA ALA A 123 11.75 -1.93 10.76
C ALA A 123 10.28 -2.30 10.85
N SER A 124 9.59 -2.32 9.71
CA SER A 124 8.20 -2.75 9.65
C SER A 124 7.84 -3.27 8.27
N HIS A 125 6.78 -4.08 8.24
CA HIS A 125 6.18 -4.63 7.04
C HIS A 125 4.67 -4.54 7.17
N VAL A 126 4.00 -4.11 6.11
CA VAL A 126 2.56 -4.01 6.02
C VAL A 126 2.09 -4.75 4.78
N MET A 127 1.01 -5.51 4.94
CA MET A 127 0.23 -6.04 3.85
C MET A 127 -1.08 -5.27 3.75
N LEU A 128 -1.46 -4.92 2.53
CA LEU A 128 -2.69 -4.20 2.23
C LEU A 128 -3.52 -4.98 1.23
N ARG A 129 -4.81 -5.12 1.55
CA ARG A 129 -5.87 -5.48 0.60
C ARG A 129 -6.51 -4.20 0.13
N THR A 130 -6.38 -3.91 -1.16
CA THR A 130 -6.91 -2.69 -1.78
C THR A 130 -7.97 -3.03 -2.82
N ALA A 131 -8.96 -2.17 -2.95
CA ALA A 131 -9.96 -2.23 -4.00
C ALA A 131 -9.92 -0.93 -4.81
N LEU A 132 -10.30 -1.02 -6.07
CA LEU A 132 -10.64 0.14 -6.88
C LEU A 132 -12.16 0.25 -6.96
N THR A 133 -12.68 1.47 -7.00
CA THR A 133 -14.12 1.72 -6.92
C THR A 133 -14.57 2.74 -7.94
N ASP A 134 -15.75 2.55 -8.52
CA ASP A 134 -16.46 3.54 -9.33
C ASP A 134 -17.79 3.93 -8.66
N ALA A 135 -18.66 4.65 -9.38
CA ALA A 135 -19.97 5.05 -8.87
C ALA A 135 -20.92 3.86 -8.56
N ASN A 136 -20.63 2.67 -9.09
CA ASN A 136 -21.44 1.46 -8.96
C ASN A 136 -20.86 0.45 -7.95
N GLY A 137 -19.67 0.69 -7.39
CA GLY A 137 -19.05 -0.17 -6.39
C GLY A 137 -17.63 -0.57 -6.73
N ILE A 138 -17.25 -1.81 -6.38
CA ILE A 138 -15.89 -2.33 -6.61
C ILE A 138 -15.68 -2.63 -8.09
N VAL A 139 -14.55 -2.17 -8.63
CA VAL A 139 -14.06 -2.48 -9.98
C VAL A 139 -13.13 -3.70 -9.90
N ALA A 140 -13.47 -4.76 -10.63
CA ALA A 140 -12.69 -5.99 -10.68
C ALA A 140 -11.28 -5.75 -11.25
N PRO A 141 -10.21 -6.39 -10.72
CA PRO A 141 -8.84 -6.23 -11.23
C PRO A 141 -8.70 -6.53 -12.73
N GLU A 142 -9.48 -7.45 -13.30
CA GLU A 142 -9.50 -7.73 -14.74
C GLU A 142 -9.83 -6.47 -15.57
N ARG A 143 -10.89 -5.75 -15.20
CA ARG A 143 -11.29 -4.49 -15.85
C ARG A 143 -10.23 -3.40 -15.68
N VAL A 144 -9.48 -3.44 -14.58
CA VAL A 144 -8.37 -2.51 -14.32
C VAL A 144 -7.22 -2.80 -15.26
N LEU A 145 -6.87 -4.08 -15.45
CA LEU A 145 -5.85 -4.52 -16.39
C LEU A 145 -6.24 -4.16 -17.83
N GLU A 146 -7.49 -4.37 -18.23
CA GLU A 146 -8.00 -3.91 -19.53
C GLU A 146 -7.83 -2.40 -19.73
N ALA A 147 -8.22 -1.59 -18.74
CA ALA A 147 -8.07 -0.14 -18.80
C ALA A 147 -6.61 0.35 -18.78
N MET A 148 -5.67 -0.54 -18.48
CA MET A 148 -4.23 -0.29 -18.51
C MET A 148 -3.55 -0.89 -19.75
N ASP A 149 -4.32 -1.42 -20.71
CA ASP A 149 -3.83 -2.15 -21.89
C ASP A 149 -2.98 -3.39 -21.52
N LEU A 150 -3.30 -4.02 -20.39
CA LEU A 150 -2.64 -5.22 -19.84
C LEU A 150 -3.60 -6.43 -19.78
N ALA A 151 -4.62 -6.44 -20.64
CA ALA A 151 -5.57 -7.55 -20.73
C ALA A 151 -4.85 -8.88 -20.99
N GLY A 152 -5.32 -9.96 -20.35
CA GLY A 152 -4.73 -11.29 -20.47
C GLY A 152 -3.40 -11.48 -19.72
N LYS A 153 -2.94 -10.49 -18.95
CA LYS A 153 -1.79 -10.67 -18.07
C LYS A 153 -2.11 -11.70 -16.99
N ASN A 154 -1.25 -12.72 -16.87
CA ASN A 154 -1.42 -13.77 -15.87
C ASN A 154 -1.48 -13.16 -14.47
N THR A 155 -2.51 -13.54 -13.73
CA THR A 155 -2.60 -13.27 -12.29
C THR A 155 -1.48 -14.00 -11.58
N PRO A 156 -0.61 -13.30 -10.81
CA PRO A 156 0.41 -13.93 -9.99
C PRO A 156 -0.24 -14.92 -9.02
N GLU A 157 0.44 -16.05 -8.79
CA GLU A 157 0.00 -17.02 -7.79
C GLU A 157 -0.05 -16.35 -6.41
N MET A 158 -1.18 -16.52 -5.71
CA MET A 158 -1.38 -15.97 -4.37
C MET A 158 -0.44 -16.69 -3.40
N PRO A 159 0.47 -15.99 -2.70
CA PRO A 159 1.31 -16.64 -1.70
C PRO A 159 0.49 -17.16 -0.51
N ASP A 160 0.84 -18.33 0.00
CA ASP A 160 0.14 -19.02 1.12
C ASP A 160 -0.12 -18.11 2.32
N TRP A 161 0.84 -17.25 2.67
CA TRP A 161 0.73 -16.36 3.83
C TRP A 161 -0.31 -15.24 3.62
N ILE A 162 -0.54 -14.81 2.37
CA ILE A 162 -1.60 -13.84 2.03
C ILE A 162 -2.95 -14.57 2.05
N ASP A 163 -3.01 -15.76 1.47
CA ASP A 163 -4.25 -16.54 1.44
C ASP A 163 -4.72 -16.93 2.84
N ALA A 164 -3.81 -17.37 3.70
CA ALA A 164 -4.09 -17.65 5.10
C ALA A 164 -4.62 -16.41 5.84
N TRP A 165 -4.06 -15.23 5.58
CA TRP A 165 -4.59 -13.98 6.14
C TRP A 165 -5.98 -13.64 5.60
N ARG A 166 -6.21 -13.80 4.29
CA ARG A 166 -7.50 -13.59 3.65
C ARG A 166 -8.57 -14.49 4.28
N ALA A 167 -8.26 -15.77 4.44
CA ALA A 167 -9.14 -16.75 5.07
C ALA A 167 -9.44 -16.40 6.53
N ALA A 168 -8.43 -15.97 7.29
CA ALA A 168 -8.61 -15.54 8.68
C ALA A 168 -9.43 -14.24 8.80
N ASP A 169 -9.21 -13.27 7.91
CA ASP A 169 -9.94 -12.00 7.91
C ASP A 169 -11.41 -12.19 7.49
N ALA A 170 -11.70 -13.15 6.60
CA ALA A 170 -13.09 -13.51 6.24
C ALA A 170 -13.90 -14.07 7.42
N GLN A 171 -13.24 -14.60 8.44
CA GLN A 171 -13.90 -15.07 9.68
C GLN A 171 -14.14 -13.93 10.67
N ARG A 172 -13.60 -12.73 10.44
CA ARG A 172 -13.78 -11.60 11.33
C ARG A 172 -15.22 -11.06 11.18
N PRO A 173 -16.02 -10.98 12.26
CA PRO A 173 -17.39 -10.49 12.18
C PRO A 173 -17.43 -9.02 11.77
N TRP A 174 -18.42 -8.67 10.94
CA TRP A 174 -18.70 -7.30 10.55
C TRP A 174 -20.23 -7.06 10.45
N PRO A 175 -20.81 -6.08 11.18
CA PRO A 175 -20.18 -5.23 12.18
C PRO A 175 -19.60 -6.06 13.34
N PRO A 176 -18.44 -5.69 13.90
CA PRO A 176 -17.86 -6.44 15.00
C PRO A 176 -18.65 -6.21 16.31
N MET A 177 -18.41 -7.06 17.32
CA MET A 177 -18.91 -6.90 18.69
C MET A 177 -20.46 -6.85 18.79
N GLN A 178 -21.16 -7.54 17.89
CA GLN A 178 -22.63 -7.70 17.99
C GLN A 178 -23.03 -8.80 18.98
N ASP A 179 -22.11 -9.72 19.29
CA ASP A 179 -22.29 -10.79 20.26
C ASP A 179 -21.65 -10.42 21.60
N GLY A 180 -22.21 -10.90 22.72
CA GLY A 180 -21.54 -10.84 24.02
C GLY A 180 -20.30 -11.72 23.99
N LEU A 181 -19.14 -11.19 24.43
CA LEU A 181 -17.87 -11.92 24.47
C LEU A 181 -18.07 -13.31 25.09
N ALA A 182 -17.81 -14.37 24.33
CA ALA A 182 -17.78 -15.76 24.80
C ALA A 182 -16.48 -16.04 25.57
#